data_AF-A0A9X3W419-F1
#
_entry.id   AF-A0A9X3W419-F1
#
_cell.length_a   1.000
_cell.length_b   1.000
_cell.length_c   1.000
_cell.angle_alpha   90.00
_cell.angle_beta   90.00
_cell.angle_gamma   90.00
#
_symmetry.space_group_name_H-M   'P 1'
#
loop_
_entity.id
_entity.type
_entity.pdbx_description
1 polymer ?
#
loop_
_entity_poly.entity_id
_entity_poly.type
_entity_poly.pdbx_seq_one_letter_code
_entity_poly.pdbx_strand_id
1 'polypeptide(L)'
;MKQEETKALSREIGDYVAANTNVIWVDDHTMQIATMMIDAYGDTVYVWVDEAEDHCRVSDGGRILFKLDPNDEDVELNDTAREIALGSGYQFDDEHFEIYVDVDRKNVAQAAMKLAQLQVAISYLG
;
A
#
# COMPACT_ATOMS: atom_id res chain seq x y z
N MET A 1 -23.21 -18.78 -20.41
CA MET A 1 -21.83 -19.29 -20.50
C MET A 1 -20.76 -18.21 -20.27
N LYS A 2 -20.19 -17.53 -21.28
CA LYS A 2 -19.05 -16.59 -21.05
C LYS A 2 -19.31 -15.46 -20.03
N GLN A 3 -20.52 -14.91 -20.00
CA GLN A 3 -20.89 -13.86 -19.05
C GLN A 3 -21.07 -14.38 -17.62
N GLU A 4 -21.49 -15.64 -17.45
CA GLU A 4 -21.62 -16.29 -16.14
C GLU A 4 -20.25 -16.70 -15.61
N GLU A 5 -19.39 -17.25 -16.48
CA GLU A 5 -17.99 -17.57 -16.16
C GLU A 5 -17.21 -16.33 -15.71
N THR A 6 -17.42 -15.19 -16.39
CA THR A 6 -16.77 -13.92 -16.01
C THR A 6 -17.23 -13.45 -14.63
N LYS A 7 -18.53 -13.54 -14.33
CA LYS A 7 -19.08 -13.17 -13.01
C LYS A 7 -18.57 -14.09 -11.91
N ALA A 8 -18.47 -15.39 -12.18
CA ALA A 8 -17.91 -16.37 -11.26
C ALA A 8 -16.46 -16.02 -10.93
N LEU A 9 -15.63 -15.79 -11.95
CA LEU A 9 -14.22 -15.41 -11.76
C LEU A 9 -14.07 -14.10 -10.98
N SER A 10 -14.85 -13.06 -11.29
CA SER A 10 -14.79 -11.80 -10.54
C SER A 10 -15.10 -11.97 -9.06
N ARG A 11 -16.05 -12.86 -8.72
CA ARG A 11 -16.37 -13.19 -7.34
C ARG A 11 -15.25 -13.97 -6.68
N GLU A 12 -14.70 -14.99 -7.36
CA GLU A 12 -13.58 -15.79 -6.86
C GLU A 12 -12.35 -14.93 -6.56
N ILE A 13 -12.05 -13.94 -7.41
CA ILE A 13 -10.98 -12.97 -7.17
C ILE A 13 -11.25 -12.18 -5.89
N GLY A 14 -12.47 -11.65 -5.72
CA GLY A 14 -12.84 -10.91 -4.51
C GLY A 14 -12.75 -11.76 -3.24
N ASP A 15 -13.25 -12.99 -3.30
CA ASP A 15 -13.22 -13.94 -2.18
C ASP A 15 -11.76 -14.32 -1.83
N TYR A 16 -10.90 -14.53 -2.83
CA TYR A 16 -9.48 -14.80 -2.62
C TYR A 16 -8.76 -13.63 -1.96
N VAL A 17 -8.96 -12.40 -2.45
CA VAL A 17 -8.35 -11.19 -1.85
C VAL A 17 -8.78 -11.04 -0.39
N ALA A 18 -10.08 -11.22 -0.12
CA ALA A 18 -10.63 -11.12 1.24
C ALA A 18 -10.07 -12.20 2.17
N ALA A 19 -9.88 -13.44 1.69
CA ALA A 19 -9.34 -14.54 2.48
C ALA A 19 -7.82 -14.41 2.77
N ASN A 20 -7.09 -13.67 1.93
CA ASN A 20 -5.64 -13.50 2.04
C ASN A 20 -5.22 -12.09 2.47
N THR A 21 -6.18 -11.27 2.91
CA THR A 21 -5.92 -9.95 3.49
C THR A 21 -6.39 -9.96 4.93
N ASN A 22 -5.53 -9.51 5.85
CA ASN A 22 -5.90 -9.38 7.26
C ASN A 22 -5.94 -7.91 7.65
N VAL A 23 -7.00 -7.49 8.32
CA VAL A 23 -7.19 -6.11 8.80
C VAL A 23 -7.36 -6.15 10.30
N ILE A 24 -6.51 -5.42 11.01
CA ILE A 24 -6.60 -5.26 12.46
C ILE A 24 -6.64 -3.78 12.82
N TRP A 25 -7.35 -3.45 13.89
CA TRP A 25 -7.25 -2.16 14.56
C TRP A 25 -6.07 -2.20 15.52
N VAL A 26 -5.13 -1.26 15.38
CA VAL A 26 -3.98 -1.16 16.30
C VAL A 26 -4.26 -0.16 17.43
N ASP A 27 -5.16 0.78 17.19
CA ASP A 27 -5.72 1.73 18.15
C ASP A 27 -7.12 2.18 17.71
N ASP A 28 -7.66 3.23 18.32
CA ASP A 28 -9.03 3.72 18.10
C ASP A 28 -9.23 4.35 16.71
N HIS A 29 -8.15 4.72 16.00
CA HIS A 29 -8.21 5.45 14.73
C HIS A 29 -7.41 4.79 13.61
N THR A 30 -6.53 3.85 13.94
CA THR A 30 -5.58 3.28 12.99
C THR A 30 -5.85 1.80 12.74
N MET A 31 -5.98 1.45 11.46
CA MET A 31 -5.96 0.07 10.98
C MET A 31 -4.61 -0.27 10.35
N GLN A 32 -4.16 -1.50 10.58
CA GLN A 32 -3.10 -2.13 9.80
C GLN A 32 -3.71 -3.20 8.90
N ILE A 33 -3.33 -3.17 7.62
CA ILE A 33 -3.74 -4.11 6.59
C ILE A 33 -2.52 -4.92 6.17
N ALA A 34 -2.47 -6.20 6.55
CA ALA A 34 -1.56 -7.16 5.99
C ALA A 34 -2.13 -7.65 4.66
N THR A 35 -1.49 -7.31 3.54
CA THR A 35 -1.99 -7.63 2.20
C THR A 35 -1.56 -9.02 1.75
N MET A 36 -2.15 -9.50 0.66
CA MET A 36 -1.71 -10.74 0.00
C MET A 36 -0.40 -10.60 -0.79
N MET A 37 0.20 -9.40 -0.84
CA MET A 37 1.37 -9.12 -1.65
C MET A 37 2.66 -9.37 -0.86
N ILE A 38 3.67 -9.88 -1.57
CA ILE A 38 5.00 -10.17 -1.05
C ILE A 38 5.98 -9.26 -1.80
N ASP A 39 6.85 -8.57 -1.06
CA ASP A 39 7.89 -7.72 -1.63
C ASP A 39 9.10 -8.52 -2.13
N ALA A 40 10.08 -7.83 -2.73
CA ALA A 40 11.29 -8.45 -3.26
C ALA A 40 12.15 -9.17 -2.18
N TYR A 41 11.96 -8.83 -0.91
CA TYR A 41 12.66 -9.43 0.23
C TYR A 41 11.95 -10.67 0.80
N GLY A 42 10.78 -11.02 0.25
CA GLY A 42 9.99 -12.15 0.72
C GLY A 42 9.07 -11.83 1.90
N ASP A 43 8.90 -10.55 2.24
CA ASP A 43 8.05 -10.10 3.33
C ASP A 43 6.65 -9.72 2.84
N THR A 44 5.67 -9.89 3.73
CA THR A 44 4.33 -9.35 3.53
C THR A 44 4.35 -7.82 3.45
N VAL A 45 3.63 -7.27 2.47
CA VAL A 45 3.41 -5.84 2.33
C VAL A 45 2.27 -5.39 3.25
N TYR A 46 2.54 -4.37 4.05
CA TYR A 46 1.59 -3.78 4.99
C TYR A 46 1.18 -2.38 4.54
N VAL A 47 -0.06 -2.04 4.81
CA VAL A 47 -0.62 -0.70 4.59
C VAL A 47 -1.30 -0.24 5.87
N TRP A 48 -1.13 1.03 6.20
CA TRP A 48 -1.76 1.68 7.34
C TRP A 48 -2.90 2.57 6.87
N VAL A 49 -3.96 2.62 7.66
CA VAL A 49 -5.10 3.51 7.42
C VAL A 49 -5.41 4.25 8.71
N ASP A 50 -5.21 5.57 8.71
CA ASP A 50 -5.59 6.46 9.82
C ASP A 50 -6.91 7.16 9.47
N GLU A 51 -7.89 7.09 10.38
CA GLU A 51 -9.20 7.71 10.23
C GLU A 51 -9.23 9.11 10.82
N ALA A 52 -9.33 10.12 9.96
CA ALA A 52 -9.69 11.49 10.33
C ALA A 52 -11.20 11.73 10.19
N GLU A 53 -11.68 12.88 10.68
CA GLU A 53 -13.12 13.22 10.70
C GLU A 53 -13.77 13.26 9.31
N ASP A 54 -13.03 13.69 8.28
CA ASP A 54 -13.54 13.90 6.92
C ASP A 54 -12.83 13.07 5.83
N HIS A 55 -11.72 12.40 6.16
CA HIS A 55 -10.95 11.58 5.23
C HIS A 55 -10.25 10.42 5.94
N CYS A 56 -9.69 9.50 5.17
CA CYS A 56 -8.75 8.49 5.66
C CYS A 56 -7.40 8.69 4.98
N ARG A 57 -6.33 8.70 5.77
CA ARG A 57 -4.97 8.61 5.25
C ARG A 57 -4.60 7.16 5.04
N VAL A 58 -4.12 6.81 3.86
CA VAL A 58 -3.60 5.47 3.55
C VAL A 58 -2.09 5.60 3.31
N SER A 59 -1.26 4.91 4.09
CA SER A 59 0.20 5.04 4.01
C SER A 59 0.95 3.72 4.15
N ASP A 60 2.23 3.72 3.81
CA ASP A 60 3.14 2.59 4.04
C ASP A 60 3.84 2.66 5.42
N GLY A 61 3.66 3.78 6.14
CA GLY A 61 4.31 4.05 7.42
C GLY A 61 5.84 4.21 7.31
N GLY A 62 6.35 4.63 6.15
CA GLY A 62 7.78 4.78 5.87
C GLY A 62 8.55 3.46 5.74
N ARG A 63 7.83 2.33 5.67
CA ARG A 63 8.42 1.01 5.80
C ARG A 63 9.21 0.60 4.57
N ILE A 64 8.75 0.91 3.36
CA ILE A 64 9.40 0.37 2.17
C ILE A 64 10.78 0.97 1.95
N LEU A 65 10.91 2.28 2.14
CA LEU A 65 12.19 2.97 1.99
C LEU A 65 13.15 2.65 3.13
N PHE A 66 12.66 2.53 4.36
CA PHE A 66 13.49 2.05 5.46
C PHE A 66 14.08 0.65 5.20
N LYS A 67 13.36 -0.23 4.48
CA LYS A 67 13.90 -1.55 4.10
C LYS A 67 15.00 -1.45 3.04
N LEU A 68 14.86 -0.52 2.10
CA LEU A 68 15.77 -0.34 0.96
C LEU A 68 17.04 0.39 1.36
N ASP A 69 16.90 1.51 2.07
CA ASP A 69 17.99 2.37 2.50
C ASP A 69 17.72 2.89 3.93
N PRO A 70 18.03 2.08 4.95
CA PRO A 70 17.75 2.44 6.35
C PRO A 70 18.56 3.64 6.86
N ASN A 71 19.64 4.03 6.17
CA ASN A 71 20.51 5.12 6.58
C ASN A 71 20.28 6.42 5.80
N ASP A 72 19.39 6.43 4.80
CA ASP A 72 19.16 7.57 3.89
C ASP A 72 20.47 8.08 3.27
N GLU A 73 21.26 7.15 2.72
CA GLU A 73 22.54 7.45 2.07
C GLU A 73 22.43 7.39 0.54
N ASP A 74 21.45 6.64 0.00
CA ASP A 74 21.23 6.46 -1.43
C ASP A 74 20.18 7.46 -1.96
N VAL A 75 20.67 8.67 -2.25
CA VAL A 75 19.86 9.77 -2.78
C VAL A 75 19.18 9.39 -4.10
N GLU A 76 19.85 8.64 -4.98
CA GLU A 76 19.27 8.27 -6.28
C GLU A 76 18.10 7.29 -6.11
N LEU A 77 18.24 6.32 -5.21
CA LEU A 77 17.18 5.39 -4.83
C LEU A 77 15.98 6.14 -4.23
N ASN A 78 16.22 7.04 -3.27
CA ASN A 78 15.17 7.78 -2.58
C ASN A 78 14.45 8.75 -3.53
N ASP A 79 15.17 9.44 -4.41
CA ASP A 79 14.58 10.29 -5.45
C ASP A 79 13.76 9.46 -6.45
N THR A 80 14.26 8.29 -6.87
CA THR A 80 13.53 7.38 -7.76
C THR A 80 12.23 6.89 -7.12
N ALA A 81 12.27 6.47 -5.86
CA ALA A 81 11.08 6.04 -5.13
C ALA A 81 10.05 7.17 -4.98
N ARG A 82 10.52 8.40 -4.68
CA ARG A 82 9.69 9.61 -4.65
C ARG A 82 9.00 9.85 -5.99
N GLU A 83 9.74 9.80 -7.10
CA GLU A 83 9.18 10.00 -8.45
C GLU A 83 8.11 8.96 -8.79
N ILE A 84 8.33 7.69 -8.44
CA ILE A 84 7.35 6.62 -8.69
C ILE A 84 6.08 6.85 -7.84
N ALA A 85 6.23 7.25 -6.57
CA ALA A 85 5.11 7.56 -5.69
C ALA A 85 4.25 8.70 -6.26
N LEU A 86 4.89 9.83 -6.60
CA LEU A 86 4.23 11.00 -7.19
C LEU A 86 3.57 10.67 -8.53
N GLY A 87 4.28 9.93 -9.40
CA GLY A 87 3.76 9.48 -10.70
C GLY A 87 2.55 8.54 -10.60
N SER A 88 2.41 7.85 -9.46
CA SER A 88 1.28 6.95 -9.16
C SER A 88 0.09 7.66 -8.51
N GLY A 89 0.19 8.97 -8.28
CA GLY A 89 -0.84 9.78 -7.63
C GLY A 89 -0.84 9.70 -6.10
N TYR A 90 0.27 9.23 -5.50
CA TYR A 90 0.52 9.30 -4.07
C TYR A 90 1.33 10.55 -3.74
N GLN A 91 1.37 10.89 -2.47
CA GLN A 91 2.24 11.89 -1.88
C GLN A 91 3.43 11.20 -1.23
N PHE A 92 4.46 11.99 -0.95
CA PHE A 92 5.70 11.54 -0.35
C PHE A 92 6.08 12.52 0.78
N ASP A 93 6.33 11.99 1.97
CA ASP A 93 6.87 12.73 3.10
C ASP A 93 8.38 12.55 3.15
N ASP A 94 9.12 13.61 2.87
CA ASP A 94 10.58 13.61 2.86
C ASP A 94 11.21 13.50 4.25
N GLU A 95 10.46 13.83 5.31
CA GLU A 95 10.98 13.75 6.69
C GLU A 95 10.92 12.32 7.22
N HIS A 96 9.86 11.58 6.85
CA HIS A 96 9.60 10.23 7.35
C HIS A 96 9.79 9.14 6.29
N PHE A 97 10.15 9.51 5.06
CA PHE A 97 10.22 8.62 3.89
C PHE A 97 8.91 7.83 3.67
N GLU A 98 7.78 8.46 3.98
CA GLU A 98 6.46 7.84 3.94
C GLU A 98 5.75 8.12 2.61
N ILE A 99 5.17 7.08 2.03
CA ILE A 99 4.28 7.18 0.87
C ILE A 99 2.84 7.13 1.36
N TYR A 100 2.04 8.14 1.02
CA TYR A 100 0.67 8.23 1.50
C TYR A 100 -0.31 8.88 0.52
N VAL A 101 -1.61 8.71 0.78
CA VAL A 101 -2.68 9.42 0.07
C VAL A 101 -3.89 9.60 0.99
N ASP A 102 -4.51 10.77 0.93
CA ASP A 102 -5.74 11.07 1.67
C ASP A 102 -6.95 10.83 0.75
N VAL A 103 -7.90 10.00 1.20
CA VAL A 103 -9.06 9.58 0.41
C VAL A 103 -10.35 9.51 1.22
N ASP A 104 -11.50 9.65 0.55
CA ASP A 104 -12.79 9.30 1.15
C ASP A 104 -12.80 7.84 1.64
N ARG A 105 -13.53 7.57 2.72
CA ARG A 105 -13.72 6.22 3.29
C ARG A 105 -14.05 5.14 2.25
N LYS A 106 -14.92 5.45 1.28
CA LYS A 106 -15.35 4.53 0.21
C LYS A 106 -14.21 4.08 -0.73
N ASN A 107 -13.10 4.81 -0.76
CA ASN A 107 -11.96 4.59 -1.65
C ASN A 107 -10.76 3.93 -0.94
N VAL A 108 -10.82 3.73 0.39
CA VAL A 108 -9.72 3.16 1.19
C VAL A 108 -9.22 1.83 0.62
N ALA A 109 -10.12 0.90 0.29
CA ALA A 109 -9.72 -0.40 -0.24
C ALA A 109 -8.95 -0.27 -1.58
N GLN A 110 -9.38 0.64 -2.45
CA GLN A 110 -8.70 0.89 -3.72
C GLN A 110 -7.32 1.51 -3.51
N ALA A 111 -7.22 2.51 -2.63
CA ALA A 111 -5.96 3.14 -2.28
C ALA A 111 -5.01 2.12 -1.65
N ALA A 112 -5.44 1.36 -0.64
CA ALA A 112 -4.60 0.38 0.02
C ALA A 112 -4.02 -0.67 -0.96
N MET A 113 -4.84 -1.20 -1.87
CA MET A 113 -4.35 -2.17 -2.86
C MET A 113 -3.37 -1.56 -3.87
N LYS A 114 -3.60 -0.32 -4.31
CA LYS A 114 -2.65 0.39 -5.18
C LYS A 114 -1.34 0.69 -4.47
N LEU A 115 -1.39 1.13 -3.21
CA LEU A 115 -0.19 1.40 -2.43
C LEU A 115 0.61 0.12 -2.19
N ALA A 116 -0.06 -1.01 -1.92
CA ALA A 116 0.61 -2.29 -1.79
C ALA A 116 1.36 -2.70 -3.07
N GLN A 117 0.74 -2.52 -4.25
CA GLN A 117 1.41 -2.77 -5.54
C GLN A 117 2.60 -1.85 -5.76
N LEU A 118 2.46 -0.58 -5.38
CA LEU A 118 3.51 0.42 -5.46
C LEU A 118 4.70 0.04 -4.55
N GLN A 119 4.45 -0.38 -3.31
CA GLN A 119 5.49 -0.88 -2.41
C GLN A 119 6.22 -2.10 -2.99
N VAL A 120 5.50 -3.04 -3.62
CA VAL A 120 6.15 -4.16 -4.34
C VAL A 120 7.04 -3.65 -5.46
N ALA A 121 6.57 -2.72 -6.29
CA ALA A 121 7.39 -2.18 -7.38
C ALA A 121 8.66 -1.48 -6.87
N ILE A 122 8.52 -0.66 -5.83
CA ILE A 122 9.64 0.05 -5.19
C ILE A 122 10.61 -0.94 -4.54
N SER A 123 10.14 -2.05 -3.97
CA SER A 123 11.02 -3.06 -3.34
C SER A 123 12.06 -3.67 -4.29
N TYR A 124 11.84 -3.61 -5.61
CA TYR A 124 12.76 -4.10 -6.63
C TYR A 124 13.80 -3.06 -7.10
N LEU A 125 13.83 -1.87 -6.51
CA LEU A 125 14.86 -0.89 -6.79
C LEU A 125 16.20 -1.19 -6.09
N GLY A 126 16.16 -1.97 -4.99
CA GLY A 126 17.33 -2.39 -4.22
C GLY A 126 17.97 -3.70 -4.65
#